data_AF-A0A0M4GCU9-F1
#
_entry.id   AF-A0A0M4GCU9-F1
#
_cell.length_a   1.000
_cell.length_b   1.000
_cell.length_c   1.000
_cell.angle_alpha   90.00
_cell.angle_beta   90.00
_cell.angle_gamma   90.00
#
_symmetry.space_group_name_H-M   'P 1'
#
loop_
_entity.id
_entity.type
_entity.pdbx_description
1 polymer ?
#
loop_
_entity_poly.entity_id
_entity_poly.type
_entity_poly.pdbx_seq_one_letter_code
_entity_poly.pdbx_strand_id
1 'polypeptide(L)' 'MHHVDYEILQPRRTGEQSFMFVGLPHPQALRHLEVGVAVNGHGRRTVFRAMEVTDLYRHLIPRTDH' A
#
# COMPACT_ATOMS: atom_id res chain seq x y z
N MET A 1 -7.87 -3.60 15.82
CA MET A 1 -7.62 -4.24 14.51
C MET A 1 -7.76 -3.13 13.47
N HIS A 2 -6.66 -2.52 13.04
CA HIS A 2 -6.72 -1.44 12.04
C HIS A 2 -6.83 -2.10 10.67
N HIS A 3 -8.04 -2.14 10.11
CA HIS A 3 -8.25 -2.55 8.73
C HIS A 3 -7.62 -1.46 7.85
N VAL A 4 -6.45 -1.77 7.29
CA VAL A 4 -5.84 -0.97 6.24
C VAL A 4 -6.27 -1.64 4.96
N ASP A 5 -7.16 -1.01 4.19
CA ASP A 5 -7.55 -1.52 2.89
C ASP A 5 -6.34 -1.63 1.98
N TYR A 6 -6.25 -2.75 1.27
CA TYR A 6 -5.18 -3.04 0.34
C TYR A 6 -5.74 -3.53 -0.98
N GLU A 7 -5.06 -3.17 -2.06
CA GLU A 7 -5.31 -3.69 -3.39
C GLU A 7 -4.24 -4.73 -3.73
N ILE A 8 -4.66 -5.87 -4.29
CA ILE A 8 -3.73 -6.88 -4.79
C ILE A 8 -3.30 -6.47 -6.20
N LEU A 9 -2.00 -6.31 -6.40
CA LEU A 9 -1.42 -5.97 -7.69
C LEU A 9 -0.94 -7.22 -8.42
N GLN A 10 -0.82 -7.11 -9.74
CA GLN A 10 -0.10 -8.13 -10.52
C GLN A 10 1.34 -8.27 -10.01
N PRO A 11 1.79 -9.49 -9.71
CA PRO A 11 3.17 -9.73 -9.27
C PRO A 11 4.19 -9.30 -10.30
N ARG A 12 5.27 -8.66 -9.84
CA ARG A 12 6.42 -8.33 -10.71
C ARG A 12 7.33 -9.52 -11.00
N ARG A 13 7.27 -10.57 -10.18
CA ARG A 13 8.07 -11.80 -10.29
C ARG A 13 7.22 -13.02 -9.96
N THR A 14 7.52 -14.14 -10.61
CA THR A 14 6.89 -15.44 -10.32
C THR A 14 7.12 -15.84 -8.87
N GLY A 15 6.05 -16.24 -8.18
CA GLY A 15 6.13 -16.66 -6.77
C GLY A 15 6.09 -15.50 -5.76
N GLU A 16 5.84 -14.27 -6.22
CA GLU A 16 5.57 -13.12 -5.37
C GLU A 16 4.08 -12.76 -5.40
N GLN A 17 3.61 -12.14 -4.32
CA GLN A 17 2.34 -11.41 -4.27
C GLN A 17 2.65 -9.95 -4.03
N SER A 18 2.01 -9.07 -4.78
CA SER A 18 2.21 -7.63 -4.65
C SER A 18 0.94 -6.98 -4.11
N PHE A 19 1.12 -6.03 -3.21
CA PHE A 19 0.06 -5.33 -2.51
C PHE A 19 0.32 -3.84 -2.57
N MET A 20 -0.75 -3.07 -2.76
CA MET A 20 -0.75 -1.64 -2.50
C MET A 20 -1.63 -1.37 -1.29
N PHE A 21 -1.19 -0.53 -0.37
CA PHE A 21 -2.07 -0.05 0.69
C PHE A 21 -1.76 1.38 1.05
N VAL A 22 -2.77 2.09 1.54
CA VAL A 22 -2.61 3.46 2.08
C VAL A 22 -2.52 3.37 3.59
N GLY A 23 -1.30 3.50 4.11
CA GLY A 23 -1.02 3.44 5.54
C GLY A 23 -1.37 4.74 6.27
N LEU A 24 -1.62 4.61 7.57
CA LEU A 24 -1.74 5.74 8.50
C LEU A 24 -0.52 6.67 8.39
N PRO A 25 -0.67 7.97 8.69
CA PRO A 25 0.44 8.91 8.72
C PRO A 25 1.55 8.38 9.64
N HIS A 26 2.72 8.14 9.06
CA HIS A 26 3.92 7.75 9.77
C HIS A 26 4.47 8.96 10.56
N PRO A 27 5.14 8.81 11.71
CA PRO A 27 5.73 9.95 12.43
C PRO A 27 6.71 10.81 11.61
N GLN A 28 7.20 10.27 10.48
CA GLN A 28 8.09 10.95 9.53
C GLN A 28 7.39 11.41 8.25
N ALA A 29 6.06 11.29 8.17
CA ALA A 29 5.25 11.71 7.04
C ALA A 29 4.15 12.66 7.53
N LEU A 30 3.94 13.77 6.82
CA LEU A 30 2.89 14.73 7.17
C LEU A 30 1.50 14.25 6.71
N ARG A 31 1.46 13.20 5.88
CA ARG A 31 0.27 12.68 5.20
C ARG A 31 0.25 11.15 5.18
N HIS A 32 -0.87 10.59 4.74
CA HIS A 32 -0.97 9.16 4.45
C HIS A 32 0.08 8.73 3.44
N LEU A 33 0.58 7.50 3.58
CA LEU A 33 1.58 6.93 2.69
C LEU A 33 0.96 5.85 1.81
N GLU A 34 1.05 5.99 0.50
CA GLU A 34 0.84 4.90 -0.45
C GLU A 34 2.08 4.01 -0.44
N VAL A 35 1.92 2.74 -0.05
CA VAL A 35 3.02 1.79 0.07
C VAL A 35 2.74 0.56 -0.79
N GLY A 36 3.65 0.30 -1.72
CA GLY A 36 3.69 -0.91 -2.54
C GLY A 36 4.67 -1.93 -1.95
N VAL A 37 4.17 -3.11 -1.60
CA VAL A 37 4.95 -4.20 -1.00
C VAL A 37 4.84 -5.47 -1.82
N ALA A 38 5.97 -6.10 -2.12
CA ALA A 38 6.02 -7.46 -2.63
C ALA A 38 6.35 -8.42 -1.48
N VAL A 39 5.61 -9.52 -1.39
CA VAL A 39 5.85 -10.61 -0.44
C VAL A 39 6.16 -11.86 -1.26
N ASN A 40 7.30 -12.49 -1.02
CA ASN A 40 7.64 -13.76 -1.67
C ASN A 40 7.00 -14.95 -0.93
N GLY A 41 7.05 -16.14 -1.54
CA GLY A 41 6.57 -17.39 -0.92
C GLY A 41 7.23 -17.79 0.40
N HIS A 42 8.30 -17.10 0.83
CA HIS A 42 8.97 -17.28 2.11
C HIS A 42 8.63 -16.21 3.15
N GLY A 43 7.69 -15.31 2.84
CA GLY A 43 7.26 -14.22 3.73
C GLY A 43 8.22 -13.03 3.79
N ARG A 44 9.29 -12.99 2.98
CA ARG A 44 10.16 -11.82 2.86
C ARG A 44 9.40 -10.70 2.16
N ARG A 45 9.36 -9.54 2.82
CA ARG A 45 8.67 -8.33 2.34
C ARG A 45 9.68 -7.36 1.74
N THR A 46 9.36 -6.83 0.56
CA THR A 46 10.17 -5.83 -0.12
C THR A 46 9.29 -4.64 -0.47
N VAL A 47 9.55 -3.48 0.15
CA VAL A 47 8.89 -2.23 -0.21
C VAL A 47 9.52 -1.73 -1.52
N PHE A 48 8.72 -1.56 -2.57
CA PHE A 48 9.20 -1.05 -3.86
C PHE A 48 8.65 0.34 -4.20
N ARG A 49 7.69 0.82 -3.41
CA ARG A 49 7.12 2.17 -3.50
C ARG A 49 6.67 2.62 -2.12
N ALA A 50 7.03 3.84 -1.75
CA ALA A 50 6.50 4.54 -0.57
C ALA A 50 6.45 6.03 -0.91
N MET A 51 5.26 6.61 -1.01
CA MET A 51 5.08 8.02 -1.36
C MET A 51 3.97 8.64 -0.52
N GLU A 52 4.13 9.92 -0.16
CA GLU A 52 3.02 10.67 0.42
C GLU A 52 1.89 10.81 -0.60
N VAL A 53 0.66 10.58 -0.14
CA VAL A 53 -0.52 10.80 -0.97
C VAL A 53 -0.67 12.30 -1.18
N THR A 54 -0.25 12.76 -2.35
CA THR A 54 -0.48 14.11 -2.84
C THR A 54 -1.85 14.13 -3.52
N ASP A 55 -2.83 14.69 -2.84
CA ASP A 55 -4.29 14.69 -3.03
C ASP A 55 -4.89 15.05 -4.42
N LEU A 56 -4.30 14.65 -5.55
CA LEU A 56 -4.86 14.86 -6.89
C LEU A 56 -5.83 13.74 -7.31
N TYR A 57 -5.64 12.52 -6.81
CA TYR A 57 -6.38 11.32 -7.22
C TYR A 57 -7.17 10.64 -6.09
N ARG A 58 -7.37 11.33 -4.95
CA ARG A 58 -8.17 10.84 -3.81
C ARG A 58 -9.55 10.30 -4.19
N HIS A 59 -10.12 10.80 -5.29
CA HIS A 59 -11.41 10.36 -5.81
C HIS A 59 -11.41 8.93 -6.39
N LEU A 60 -10.23 8.37 -6.68
CA LEU A 60 -10.07 6.99 -7.15
C LEU A 60 -9.90 5.98 -6.02
N ILE A 61 -9.67 6.45 -4.79
CA ILE A 61 -9.61 5.59 -3.62
C ILE A 61 -11.05 5.30 -3.20
N PRO A 62 -11.50 4.03 -3.19
CA PRO A 62 -12.81 3.67 -2.67
C PRO A 62 -12.93 4.22 -1.26
N ARG A 63 -14.00 4.98 -0.99
CA ARG A 63 -14.30 5.37 0.38
C ARG A 63 -14.65 4.10 1.12
N THR A 64 -13.79 3.70 2.06
CA THR A 64 -14.14 2.71 3.06
C THR A 64 -15.08 3.39 4.04
N ASP A 65 -16.36 3.42 3.70
CA ASP A 65 -17.39 3.77 4.67
C ASP A 65 -17.45 2.62 5.70
N HIS A 66 -17.31 2.98 6.97
CA HIS A 66 -17.34 2.09 8.13
C HIS A 66 -18.79 1.78 8.54
#